data_AF-A0A2W5GUF7-F1
#
_entry.id   AF-A0A2W5GUF7-F1
#
_cell.length_a   1.000
_cell.length_b   1.000
_cell.length_c   1.000
_cell.angle_alpha   90.00
_cell.angle_beta   90.00
_cell.angle_gamma   90.00
#
_symmetry.space_group_name_H-M   'P 1'
#
loop_
_entity.id
_entity.type
_entity.pdbx_description
1 polymer ?
#
loop_
_entity_poly.entity_id
_entity_poly.type
_entity_poly.pdbx_seq_one_letter_code
_entity_poly.pdbx_strand_id
1 'polypeptide(L)'
;MKLILLICLSVITPFAKAQNNDSIFSDTANKLNPITIQTNKYRADSISNREYYKKAFNYKSPKINMGDNKWDRTIIVAGKKIALDPQKSLSLLDIDALIEVVHSKKKKQKIQLQKRLVDQEKDKYVRQIFTPALVEKYSNIHNEDSINIFINRYAPGYGEIQTMNELDLGYYIFRNMKLFQGSISLTV
;
A
#
# COMPACT_ATOMS: atom_id res chain seq x y z
N MET A 1 -65.54 -28.05 -23.45
CA MET A 1 -65.01 -27.71 -24.80
C MET A 1 -64.86 -26.20 -24.84
N LYS A 2 -63.62 -25.70 -24.71
CA LYS A 2 -62.83 -25.16 -25.84
C LYS A 2 -63.63 -24.08 -26.58
N LEU A 3 -63.33 -22.80 -26.35
CA LEU A 3 -62.26 -22.04 -27.02
C LEU A 3 -62.95 -21.03 -27.95
N ILE A 4 -62.34 -19.86 -28.14
CA ILE A 4 -62.78 -18.63 -28.84
C ILE A 4 -63.09 -17.56 -27.78
N LEU A 5 -62.15 -16.77 -27.22
CA LEU A 5 -60.99 -16.08 -27.79
C LEU A 5 -61.30 -15.39 -29.13
N LEU A 6 -60.98 -14.09 -29.21
CA LEU A 6 -60.60 -13.39 -30.45
C LEU A 6 -61.68 -12.78 -31.36
N ILE A 7 -62.67 -12.05 -30.82
CA ILE A 7 -63.40 -11.00 -31.56
C ILE A 7 -63.84 -9.98 -30.50
N CYS A 8 -63.37 -8.75 -30.33
CA CYS A 8 -62.62 -7.82 -31.15
C CYS A 8 -61.70 -7.00 -30.23
N LEU A 9 -60.40 -7.24 -30.34
CA LEU A 9 -59.42 -6.16 -30.34
C LEU A 9 -59.69 -5.36 -31.61
N SER A 10 -60.39 -4.23 -31.55
CA SER A 10 -60.36 -3.25 -32.63
C SER A 10 -60.96 -1.92 -32.20
N VAL A 11 -60.07 -1.01 -31.78
CA VAL A 11 -60.19 0.46 -31.96
C VAL A 11 -61.29 1.11 -31.09
N ILE A 12 -61.03 2.03 -30.16
CA ILE A 12 -60.37 3.32 -30.32
C ILE A 12 -59.94 3.83 -28.93
N THR A 13 -58.65 3.96 -28.68
CA THR A 13 -58.09 5.06 -27.88
C THR A 13 -57.91 6.25 -28.84
N PRO A 14 -57.95 7.55 -28.44
CA PRO A 14 -57.13 8.05 -27.32
C PRO A 14 -57.63 9.31 -26.56
N PHE A 15 -56.77 9.73 -25.63
CA PHE A 15 -56.41 11.14 -25.37
C PHE A 15 -57.10 11.90 -24.22
N ALA A 16 -56.51 11.84 -23.03
CA ALA A 16 -56.24 13.04 -22.24
C ALA A 16 -55.07 12.79 -21.27
N LYS A 17 -53.99 13.51 -21.51
CA LYS A 17 -52.75 13.51 -20.76
C LYS A 17 -52.97 14.36 -19.49
N ALA A 18 -52.93 13.74 -18.32
CA ALA A 18 -52.68 14.45 -17.07
C ALA A 18 -51.33 13.93 -16.53
N GLN A 19 -50.27 14.66 -16.88
CA GLN A 19 -49.02 14.62 -16.13
C GLN A 19 -49.30 15.20 -14.75
N ASN A 20 -49.81 14.38 -13.84
CA ASN A 20 -49.64 14.68 -12.43
C ASN A 20 -48.23 14.24 -12.10
N ASN A 21 -47.38 15.27 -12.02
CA ASN A 21 -46.00 15.20 -11.60
C ASN A 21 -45.95 14.79 -10.12
N ASP A 22 -46.34 13.56 -9.82
CA ASP A 22 -46.11 12.97 -8.51
C ASP A 22 -44.64 12.58 -8.53
N SER A 23 -43.84 13.56 -8.11
CA SER A 23 -42.44 13.50 -7.74
C SER A 23 -41.83 12.11 -7.90
N ILE A 24 -40.92 12.00 -8.87
CA ILE A 24 -39.79 11.07 -8.80
C ILE A 24 -38.99 11.50 -7.55
N PHE A 25 -39.54 11.22 -6.37
CA PHE A 25 -38.81 11.30 -5.14
C PHE A 25 -37.91 10.07 -5.20
N SER A 26 -36.67 10.32 -5.61
CA SER A 26 -35.58 9.37 -5.55
C SER A 26 -35.52 8.80 -4.13
N ASP A 27 -36.17 7.67 -3.90
CA ASP A 27 -36.05 6.88 -2.66
C ASP A 27 -34.61 6.36 -2.47
N THR A 28 -33.76 6.57 -3.48
CA THR A 28 -32.31 6.41 -3.43
C THR A 28 -31.57 7.60 -2.83
N ALA A 29 -32.19 8.76 -2.61
CA ALA A 29 -31.53 9.94 -2.04
C ALA A 29 -31.00 9.69 -0.62
N ASN A 30 -31.63 8.76 0.13
CA ASN A 30 -31.30 8.44 1.52
C ASN A 30 -30.81 6.99 1.73
N LYS A 31 -30.60 6.20 0.67
CA LYS A 31 -30.23 4.79 0.79
C LYS A 31 -28.78 4.57 0.37
N LEU A 32 -27.90 4.43 1.36
CA LEU A 32 -26.50 4.10 1.17
C LEU A 32 -26.36 2.66 0.65
N ASN A 33 -25.38 2.44 -0.22
CA ASN A 33 -25.03 1.09 -0.65
C ASN A 33 -24.60 0.25 0.56
N PRO A 34 -25.06 -1.01 0.69
CA PRO A 34 -24.66 -1.87 1.78
C PRO A 34 -23.15 -2.13 1.72
N ILE A 35 -22.46 -1.84 2.83
CA ILE A 35 -21.01 -2.09 2.96
C ILE A 35 -20.83 -3.54 3.41
N THR A 36 -20.28 -4.38 2.54
CA THR A 36 -19.92 -5.77 2.89
C THR A 36 -18.51 -5.82 3.46
N ILE A 37 -18.37 -6.28 4.70
CA ILE A 37 -17.06 -6.48 5.34
C ILE A 37 -16.51 -7.84 4.92
N GLN A 38 -15.31 -7.86 4.33
CA GLN A 38 -14.60 -9.10 4.00
C GLN A 38 -13.50 -9.39 5.03
N THR A 39 -13.22 -10.66 5.28
CA THR A 39 -12.09 -11.08 6.12
C THR A 39 -10.78 -10.68 5.45
N ASN A 40 -9.92 -9.98 6.19
CA ASN A 40 -8.72 -9.38 5.64
C ASN A 40 -7.65 -10.45 5.32
N LYS A 41 -7.38 -10.71 4.04
CA LYS A 41 -6.29 -11.58 3.60
C LYS A 41 -5.09 -10.71 3.24
N TYR A 42 -3.97 -10.87 3.95
CA TYR A 42 -2.74 -10.10 3.69
C TYR A 42 -2.37 -10.04 2.21
N ARG A 43 -2.46 -11.18 1.49
CA ARG A 43 -2.11 -11.23 0.06
C ARG A 43 -2.99 -10.34 -0.80
N ALA A 44 -4.31 -10.30 -0.53
CA ALA A 44 -5.24 -9.46 -1.27
C ALA A 44 -5.02 -7.97 -0.95
N ASP A 45 -4.79 -7.64 0.33
CA ASP A 45 -4.47 -6.28 0.76
C ASP A 45 -3.13 -5.78 0.19
N SER A 46 -2.10 -6.64 0.12
CA SER A 46 -0.82 -6.32 -0.53
C SER A 46 -1.00 -6.01 -2.01
N ILE A 47 -1.76 -6.84 -2.75
CA ILE A 47 -2.04 -6.60 -4.18
C ILE A 47 -2.78 -5.28 -4.36
N SER A 48 -3.86 -5.07 -3.60
CA SER A 48 -4.64 -3.82 -3.64
C SER A 48 -3.78 -2.59 -3.32
N ASN A 49 -2.92 -2.64 -2.29
CA ASN A 49 -2.00 -1.56 -1.95
C ASN A 49 -0.99 -1.29 -3.07
N ARG A 50 -0.46 -2.34 -3.71
CA ARG A 50 0.46 -2.19 -4.85
C ARG A 50 -0.21 -1.59 -6.08
N GLU A 51 -1.48 -1.90 -6.31
CA GLU A 51 -2.28 -1.29 -7.37
C GLU A 51 -2.59 0.18 -7.08
N TYR A 52 -3.09 0.47 -5.88
CA TYR A 52 -3.44 1.83 -5.46
C TYR A 52 -2.22 2.75 -5.43
N TYR A 53 -1.10 2.29 -4.88
CA TYR A 53 0.15 3.05 -4.80
C TYR A 53 1.14 2.71 -5.93
N LYS A 54 0.68 2.20 -7.08
CA LYS A 54 1.52 1.78 -8.22
C LYS A 54 2.58 2.81 -8.60
N LYS A 55 2.24 4.11 -8.59
CA LYS A 55 3.17 5.22 -8.89
C LYS A 55 4.32 5.33 -7.90
N ALA A 56 4.05 5.08 -6.61
CA ALA A 56 5.07 5.14 -5.56
C ALA A 56 5.93 3.87 -5.53
N PHE A 57 5.31 2.68 -5.66
CA PHE A 57 6.03 1.41 -5.73
C PHE A 57 6.96 1.33 -6.93
N ASN A 58 6.51 1.80 -8.10
CA ASN A 58 7.29 1.77 -9.34
C ASN A 58 8.17 3.03 -9.53
N TYR A 59 8.30 3.88 -8.51
CA TYR A 59 9.14 5.06 -8.61
C TYR A 59 10.61 4.64 -8.80
N LYS A 60 11.23 5.16 -9.87
CA LYS A 60 12.67 5.06 -10.11
C LYS A 60 13.23 6.47 -10.11
N SER A 61 14.29 6.68 -9.34
CA SER A 61 14.99 7.96 -9.36
C SER A 61 15.56 8.22 -10.76
N PRO A 62 15.42 9.45 -11.31
CA PRO A 62 16.12 9.79 -12.54
C PRO A 62 17.63 9.62 -12.30
N LYS A 63 18.30 8.97 -13.26
CA LYS A 63 19.76 8.85 -13.25
C LYS A 63 20.35 10.13 -13.82
N ILE A 64 21.37 10.66 -13.16
CA ILE A 64 22.23 11.70 -13.71
C ILE A 64 23.38 10.93 -14.35
N ASN A 65 23.48 10.98 -15.67
CA ASN A 65 24.63 10.41 -16.40
C ASN A 65 25.52 11.57 -16.80
N MET A 66 26.75 11.58 -16.29
CA MET A 66 27.83 12.33 -16.93
C MET A 66 28.29 11.43 -18.08
N GLY A 67 28.18 11.89 -19.34
CA GLY A 67 28.49 11.08 -20.51
C GLY A 67 29.92 10.52 -20.50
N ASP A 68 30.22 9.57 -21.38
CA ASP A 68 31.53 8.89 -21.46
C ASP A 68 32.71 9.83 -21.78
N ASN A 69 32.41 11.06 -22.16
CA ASN A 69 33.35 12.13 -22.45
C ASN A 69 33.48 13.08 -21.26
N LYS A 70 34.38 12.73 -20.32
CA LYS A 70 34.78 13.56 -19.15
C LYS A 70 35.21 15.00 -19.52
N TRP A 71 35.54 15.24 -20.79
CA TRP A 71 35.98 16.53 -21.34
C TRP A 71 34.90 17.25 -22.17
N ASP A 72 33.76 16.62 -22.41
CA ASP A 72 32.65 17.27 -23.10
C ASP A 72 31.89 18.15 -22.11
N ARG A 73 31.72 19.41 -22.49
CA ARG A 73 31.03 20.43 -21.69
C ARG A 73 29.53 20.25 -21.82
N THR A 74 29.03 19.03 -21.67
CA THR A 74 27.60 18.74 -21.71
C THR A 74 27.17 17.87 -20.53
N ILE A 75 26.06 18.22 -19.90
CA ILE A 75 25.41 17.38 -18.88
C ILE A 75 24.11 16.81 -19.44
N ILE A 76 23.81 15.55 -19.09
CA ILE A 76 22.55 14.91 -19.47
C ILE A 76 21.65 14.89 -18.24
N VAL A 77 20.64 15.76 -18.23
CA VAL A 77 19.63 15.84 -17.17
C VAL A 77 18.29 15.41 -17.75
N ALA A 78 17.68 14.39 -17.15
CA ALA A 78 16.38 13.85 -17.59
C ALA A 78 16.30 13.50 -19.10
N GLY A 79 17.40 13.03 -19.70
CA GLY A 79 17.47 12.66 -21.12
C GLY A 79 17.69 13.81 -22.09
N LYS A 80 17.87 15.05 -21.61
CA LYS A 80 18.19 16.23 -22.41
C LYS A 80 19.66 16.60 -22.27
N LYS A 81 20.34 16.87 -23.40
CA LYS A 81 21.72 17.38 -23.43
C LYS A 81 21.72 18.89 -23.22
N ILE A 82 22.52 19.38 -22.29
CA ILE A 82 22.67 20.81 -21.97
C ILE A 82 24.15 21.17 -22.11
N ALA A 83 24.49 22.20 -22.88
CA ALA A 83 25.86 22.66 -23.10
C ALA A 83 26.28 23.69 -22.03
N LEU A 84 27.51 23.59 -21.54
CA LEU A 84 28.14 24.50 -20.58
C LEU A 84 29.05 25.49 -21.32
N ASP A 85 28.67 26.78 -21.33
CA ASP A 85 29.42 27.84 -21.99
C ASP A 85 30.53 28.42 -21.10
N PRO A 86 31.81 28.41 -21.52
CA PRO A 86 32.95 28.84 -20.71
C PRO A 86 33.11 30.37 -20.59
N GLN A 87 32.39 31.17 -21.39
CA GLN A 87 32.49 32.64 -21.41
C GLN A 87 31.41 33.34 -20.57
N LYS A 88 30.42 32.58 -20.07
CA LYS A 88 29.37 33.12 -19.21
C LYS A 88 29.88 33.06 -17.78
N SER A 89 30.32 34.21 -17.25
CA SER A 89 30.64 34.34 -15.82
C SER A 89 29.47 33.80 -15.00
N LEU A 90 29.78 33.03 -13.97
CA LEU A 90 28.84 32.44 -13.02
C LEU A 90 27.83 33.48 -12.52
N SER A 91 26.68 33.59 -13.19
CA SER A 91 25.63 34.55 -12.87
C SER A 91 24.49 33.80 -12.20
N LEU A 92 24.48 33.85 -10.87
CA LEU A 92 23.40 33.63 -9.87
C LEU A 92 22.35 32.50 -10.00
N LEU A 93 22.17 31.82 -11.12
CA LEU A 93 21.01 30.98 -11.39
C LEU A 93 21.40 29.88 -12.40
N ASP A 94 22.13 28.86 -11.94
CA ASP A 94 22.01 27.53 -12.55
C ASP A 94 20.56 27.08 -12.34
N ILE A 95 19.63 27.50 -13.20
CA ILE A 95 18.24 27.07 -13.12
C ILE A 95 18.18 25.53 -13.19
N ASP A 96 19.08 24.89 -13.92
CA ASP A 96 19.14 23.43 -14.03
C ASP A 96 19.71 22.75 -12.76
N ALA A 97 20.76 23.29 -12.13
CA ALA A 97 21.28 22.76 -10.85
C ALA A 97 20.35 23.11 -9.66
N LEU A 98 19.68 24.26 -9.71
CA LEU A 98 18.65 24.65 -8.75
C LEU A 98 17.37 23.82 -8.94
N ILE A 99 16.99 23.47 -10.17
CA ILE A 99 15.94 22.49 -10.48
C ILE A 99 16.30 21.14 -9.84
N GLU A 100 17.55 20.73 -9.87
CA GLU A 100 18.01 19.49 -9.22
C GLU A 100 17.93 19.55 -7.69
N VAL A 101 18.26 20.69 -7.06
CA VAL A 101 18.13 20.92 -5.61
C VAL A 101 16.66 21.08 -5.16
N VAL A 102 15.82 21.76 -5.94
CA VAL A 102 14.38 21.96 -5.67
C VAL A 102 13.59 20.65 -5.86
N HIS A 103 13.99 19.79 -6.81
CA HIS A 103 13.43 18.44 -6.93
C HIS A 103 14.02 17.44 -5.93
N SER A 104 15.13 17.74 -5.26
CA SER A 104 15.73 16.84 -4.27
C SER A 104 14.81 16.58 -3.08
N LYS A 105 14.06 17.58 -2.60
CA LYS A 105 13.08 17.39 -1.52
C LYS A 105 11.92 16.48 -1.96
N LYS A 106 11.33 16.74 -3.12
CA LYS A 106 10.25 15.91 -3.69
C LYS A 106 10.72 14.49 -4.04
N LYS A 107 11.95 14.34 -4.54
CA LYS A 107 12.61 13.05 -4.78
C LYS A 107 12.78 12.27 -3.47
N LYS A 108 13.37 12.91 -2.45
CA LYS A 108 13.52 12.30 -1.11
C LYS A 108 12.16 11.87 -0.55
N GLN A 109 11.12 12.70 -0.71
CA GLN A 109 9.75 12.34 -0.29
C GLN A 109 9.22 11.11 -1.03
N LYS A 110 9.38 11.02 -2.35
CA LYS A 110 8.95 9.85 -3.14
C LYS A 110 9.70 8.57 -2.74
N ILE A 111 11.02 8.65 -2.56
CA ILE A 111 11.84 7.53 -2.09
C ILE A 111 11.43 7.10 -0.69
N GLN A 112 11.23 8.06 0.22
CA GLN A 112 10.81 7.78 1.59
C GLN A 112 9.41 7.16 1.64
N LEU A 113 8.50 7.61 0.78
CA LEU A 113 7.17 7.02 0.64
C LEU A 113 7.27 5.57 0.14
N GLN A 114 8.03 5.34 -0.93
CA GLN A 114 8.26 4.00 -1.47
C GLN A 114 8.85 3.07 -0.41
N LYS A 115 9.86 3.53 0.33
CA LYS A 115 10.47 2.78 1.45
C LYS A 115 9.43 2.46 2.52
N ARG A 116 8.65 3.44 2.99
CA ARG A 116 7.60 3.24 4.00
C ARG A 116 6.55 2.22 3.55
N LEU A 117 6.11 2.27 2.30
CA LEU A 117 5.12 1.32 1.77
C LEU A 117 5.68 -0.11 1.75
N VAL A 118 6.94 -0.27 1.34
CA VAL A 118 7.62 -1.57 1.36
C VAL A 118 7.82 -2.08 2.79
N ASP A 119 8.23 -1.20 3.70
CA ASP A 119 8.43 -1.56 5.11
C ASP A 119 7.10 -1.96 5.76
N GLN A 120 6.02 -1.21 5.51
CA GLN A 120 4.67 -1.57 5.98
C GLN A 120 4.21 -2.93 5.46
N GLU A 121 4.47 -3.25 4.20
CA GLU A 121 4.12 -4.54 3.61
C GLU A 121 4.91 -5.69 4.25
N LYS A 122 6.19 -5.47 4.55
CA LYS A 122 7.03 -6.43 5.28
C LYS A 122 6.55 -6.61 6.72
N ASP A 123 6.29 -5.53 7.44
CA ASP A 123 5.82 -5.57 8.83
C ASP A 123 4.48 -6.28 8.94
N LYS A 124 3.56 -6.02 8.00
CA LYS A 124 2.28 -6.74 7.91
C LYS A 124 2.49 -8.24 7.66
N TYR A 125 3.44 -8.61 6.81
CA TYR A 125 3.78 -10.02 6.58
C TYR A 125 4.30 -10.69 7.85
N VAL A 126 5.23 -10.04 8.55
CA VAL A 126 5.76 -10.53 9.83
C VAL A 126 4.61 -10.76 10.82
N ARG A 127 3.72 -9.78 11.00
CA ARG A 127 2.58 -9.89 11.92
C ARG A 127 1.59 -10.99 11.55
N GLN A 128 1.44 -11.29 10.26
CA GLN A 128 0.57 -12.37 9.80
C GLN A 128 1.12 -13.76 10.20
N ILE A 129 2.43 -13.94 10.14
CA ILE A 129 3.09 -15.22 10.48
C ILE A 129 3.30 -15.31 11.99
N PHE A 130 3.89 -14.26 12.57
CA PHE A 130 4.20 -14.16 13.99
C PHE A 130 2.99 -13.62 14.78
N THR A 131 2.01 -14.49 14.94
CA THR A 131 0.77 -14.17 15.65
C THR A 131 0.91 -14.40 17.17
N PRO A 132 0.13 -13.68 18.01
CA PRO A 132 0.11 -13.92 19.45
C PRO A 132 -0.29 -15.34 19.81
N ALA A 133 -1.23 -15.93 19.06
CA ALA A 133 -1.64 -17.32 19.22
C ALA A 133 -0.47 -18.31 18.98
N LEU A 134 0.41 -18.01 18.02
CA LEU A 134 1.61 -18.81 17.79
C LEU A 134 2.57 -18.72 18.98
N VAL A 135 2.78 -17.52 19.51
CA VAL A 135 3.65 -17.31 20.68
C VAL A 135 3.10 -18.02 21.90
N GLU A 136 1.79 -17.93 22.16
CA GLU A 136 1.13 -18.62 23.26
C GLU A 136 1.35 -20.14 23.18
N LYS A 137 1.17 -20.73 21.99
CA LYS A 137 1.37 -22.17 21.73
C LYS A 137 2.76 -22.67 22.14
N TYR A 138 3.81 -21.88 21.94
CA TYR A 138 5.20 -22.29 22.22
C TYR A 138 5.77 -21.77 23.54
N SER A 139 5.16 -20.75 24.14
CA SER A 139 5.69 -20.10 25.35
C SER A 139 4.99 -20.48 26.66
N ASN A 140 3.83 -21.15 26.60
CA ASN A 140 2.98 -21.43 27.78
C ASN A 140 2.64 -20.18 28.61
N ILE A 141 2.80 -18.98 28.04
CA ILE A 141 2.38 -17.72 28.65
C ILE A 141 0.96 -17.45 28.15
N HIS A 142 0.02 -17.29 29.08
CA HIS A 142 -1.38 -16.97 28.76
C HIS A 142 -1.71 -15.48 28.97
N ASN A 143 -0.78 -14.70 29.53
CA ASN A 143 -0.97 -13.28 29.77
C ASN A 143 -0.77 -12.49 28.47
N GLU A 144 -1.82 -11.83 27.99
CA GLU A 144 -1.81 -11.05 26.74
C GLU A 144 -0.74 -9.93 26.76
N ASP A 145 -0.60 -9.22 27.88
CA ASP A 145 0.38 -8.14 28.01
C ASP A 145 1.83 -8.62 27.84
N SER A 146 2.17 -9.76 28.46
CA SER A 146 3.49 -10.36 28.34
C SER A 146 3.79 -10.84 26.93
N ILE A 147 2.78 -11.40 26.24
CA ILE A 147 2.90 -11.79 24.83
C ILE A 147 3.15 -10.56 23.95
N ASN A 148 2.41 -9.48 24.14
CA ASN A 148 2.57 -8.25 23.36
C ASN A 148 3.95 -7.62 23.57
N ILE A 149 4.45 -7.61 24.81
CA ILE A 149 5.82 -7.15 25.12
C ILE A 149 6.86 -8.04 24.42
N PHE A 150 6.67 -9.36 24.46
CA PHE A 150 7.56 -10.31 23.79
C PHE A 150 7.56 -10.09 22.27
N ILE A 151 6.39 -9.95 21.64
CA ILE A 151 6.27 -9.68 20.20
C ILE A 151 6.97 -8.38 19.84
N ASN A 152 6.74 -7.30 20.58
CA ASN A 152 7.36 -6.02 20.28
C ASN A 152 8.90 -6.05 20.43
N ARG A 153 9.44 -6.92 21.27
CA ARG A 153 10.89 -7.01 21.54
C ARG A 153 11.62 -8.03 20.68
N TYR A 154 10.99 -9.16 20.38
CA TYR A 154 11.62 -10.32 19.74
C TYR A 154 10.95 -10.72 18.41
N ALA A 155 10.19 -9.82 17.78
CA ALA A 155 9.69 -10.06 16.43
C ALA A 155 10.86 -10.26 15.45
N PRO A 156 10.89 -11.38 14.71
CA PRO A 156 11.95 -11.63 13.74
C PRO A 156 11.86 -10.67 12.55
N GLY A 157 12.98 -10.47 11.88
CA GLY A 157 13.03 -9.66 10.67
C GLY A 157 12.32 -10.33 9.49
N TYR A 158 11.91 -9.55 8.49
CA TYR A 158 11.28 -10.07 7.27
C TYR A 158 12.11 -11.16 6.58
N GLY A 159 13.43 -10.98 6.49
CA GLY A 159 14.32 -11.95 5.84
C GLY A 159 14.41 -13.27 6.61
N GLU A 160 14.41 -13.22 7.94
CA GLU A 160 14.46 -14.41 8.79
C GLU A 160 13.19 -15.25 8.61
N ILE A 161 12.01 -14.60 8.65
CA ILE A 161 10.72 -15.27 8.45
C ILE A 161 10.62 -15.91 7.07
N GLN A 162 11.23 -15.33 6.04
CA GLN A 162 11.25 -15.95 4.70
C GLN A 162 12.07 -17.24 4.65
N THR A 163 13.10 -17.36 5.50
CA THR A 163 13.97 -18.53 5.54
C THR A 163 13.49 -19.62 6.49
N MET A 164 12.75 -19.25 7.54
CA MET A 164 12.33 -20.15 8.61
C MET A 164 11.09 -20.96 8.21
N ASN A 165 11.12 -22.25 8.49
CA ASN A 165 9.93 -23.10 8.48
C ASN A 165 9.14 -22.95 9.80
N GLU A 166 7.93 -23.52 9.89
CA GLU A 166 7.10 -23.50 11.10
C GLU A 166 7.84 -24.08 12.32
N LEU A 167 8.59 -25.17 12.12
CA LEU A 167 9.40 -25.79 13.18
C LEU A 167 10.52 -24.85 13.66
N ASP A 168 11.22 -24.21 12.72
CA ASP A 168 12.30 -23.27 13.03
C ASP A 168 11.77 -22.06 13.79
N LEU A 169 10.56 -21.61 13.43
CA LEU A 169 9.88 -20.51 14.10
C LEU A 169 9.49 -20.87 15.53
N GLY A 170 8.98 -22.08 15.77
CA GLY A 170 8.71 -22.58 17.11
C GLY A 170 9.98 -22.67 17.97
N TYR A 171 11.07 -23.17 17.38
CA TYR A 171 12.37 -23.21 18.05
C TYR A 171 12.94 -21.82 18.33
N TYR A 172 12.77 -20.88 17.40
CA TYR A 172 13.14 -19.47 17.58
C TYR A 172 12.38 -18.84 18.77
N ILE A 173 11.07 -19.06 18.86
CA ILE A 173 10.24 -18.59 19.98
C ILE A 173 10.75 -19.17 21.30
N PHE A 174 10.95 -20.49 21.36
CA PHE A 174 11.41 -21.17 22.57
C PHE A 174 12.77 -20.64 23.05
N ARG A 175 13.73 -20.45 22.13
CA ARG A 175 15.04 -19.89 22.43
C ARG A 175 14.94 -18.48 23.01
N ASN A 176 14.18 -17.60 22.37
CA ASN A 176 14.03 -16.21 22.81
C ASN A 176 13.21 -16.09 24.09
N MET A 177 12.30 -17.03 24.34
CA MET A 177 11.53 -17.07 25.58
C MET A 177 12.43 -17.29 26.80
N LYS A 178 13.46 -18.14 26.69
CA LYS A 178 14.46 -18.31 27.76
C LYS A 178 15.19 -17.00 28.07
N LEU A 179 15.54 -16.23 27.03
CA LEU A 179 16.19 -14.93 27.20
C LEU A 179 15.24 -13.92 27.85
N PHE A 180 13.97 -13.91 27.47
CA PHE A 180 12.95 -13.04 28.04
C PHE A 180 12.74 -13.32 29.53
N GLN A 181 12.56 -14.60 29.91
CA GLN A 181 12.43 -15.01 31.32
C GLN A 181 13.66 -14.61 32.15
N GLY A 182 14.87 -14.81 31.61
CA GLY A 182 16.10 -14.40 32.27
C GLY A 182 16.21 -12.89 32.51
N SER A 183 15.64 -12.07 31.62
CA SER A 183 15.60 -10.61 31.81
C SER A 183 14.64 -10.18 32.92
N ILE A 184 13.51 -10.87 33.07
CA ILE A 184 12.52 -10.58 34.12
C ILE A 184 13.11 -10.88 35.51
N SER A 185 13.85 -12.00 35.65
CA SER A 185 14.46 -12.38 36.93
C SER A 185 15.59 -11.45 37.42
N LEU A 186 16.17 -10.62 36.55
CA LEU A 186 17.22 -9.66 36.93
C LEU A 186 16.66 -8.30 37.39
N THR A 187 15.34 -8.10 37.29
CA THR A 187 14.67 -6.84 37.64
C THR A 187 13.92 -6.92 38.97
N VAL A 188 13.92 -8.09 39.62
CA VAL A 188 13.33 -8.38 40.93
C VAL A 188 14.47 -8.70 41.90
#